data_AF-A0A9Q0CAC1-F1
#
_entry.id   AF-A0A9Q0CAC1-F1
#
_cell.length_a   1.000
_cell.length_b   1.000
_cell.length_c   1.000
_cell.angle_alpha   90.00
_cell.angle_beta   90.00
_cell.angle_gamma   90.00
#
_symmetry.space_group_name_H-M   'P 1'
#
loop_
_entity.id
_entity.type
_entity.pdbx_description
1 polymer ?
#
loop_
_entity_poly.entity_id
_entity_poly.type
_entity_poly.pdbx_seq_one_letter_code
_entity_poly.pdbx_strand_id
1 'polypeptide(L)'
;MLDFNNVLLDFTKDVWSYISLGYFKQMTKGGQVGSFTMPHEVDPANFGNCHSNLLMAKAAIASVSTNVSTFKRDVTDIFARFTWLGLTHSLVAYKKSLHGIKMLQVNESQLSEELEKNWVVLAETIQTAMRIYAVPEPYETLKELTRGDVDKESISFFIRNLDLPEEEKLNLLNLIPHSYTGEAGNLAISIDEALGSLSVFKIK
;
A
#
# COMPACT_ATOMS: atom_id res chain seq x y z
N MET A 1 -18.69 9.30 3.80
CA MET A 1 -18.73 8.69 2.45
C MET A 1 -17.67 9.28 1.53
N LEU A 2 -17.51 10.62 1.49
CA LEU A 2 -16.41 11.25 0.75
C LEU A 2 -15.04 10.74 1.25
N ASP A 3 -14.85 10.65 2.57
CA ASP A 3 -13.61 10.15 3.17
C ASP A 3 -13.36 8.68 2.87
N PHE A 4 -14.39 7.84 2.96
CA PHE A 4 -14.29 6.43 2.57
C PHE A 4 -13.92 6.27 1.09
N ASN A 5 -14.51 7.09 0.21
CA ASN A 5 -14.13 7.09 -1.21
C ASN A 5 -12.68 7.53 -1.43
N ASN A 6 -12.13 8.42 -0.58
CA ASN A 6 -10.70 8.78 -0.64
C ASN A 6 -9.81 7.60 -0.26
N VAL A 7 -10.12 6.93 0.86
CA VAL A 7 -9.40 5.73 1.30
C VAL A 7 -9.42 4.66 0.21
N LEU A 8 -10.58 4.41 -0.40
CA LEU A 8 -10.69 3.43 -1.48
C LEU A 8 -9.98 3.88 -2.76
N LEU A 9 -9.91 5.19 -3.03
CA LEU A 9 -9.18 5.73 -4.17
C LEU A 9 -7.68 5.48 -4.01
N ASP A 10 -7.12 5.74 -2.83
CA ASP A 10 -5.71 5.49 -2.57
C ASP A 10 -5.40 4.00 -2.60
N PHE A 11 -6.26 3.16 -2.00
CA PHE A 11 -6.18 1.70 -2.16
C PHE A 11 -6.15 1.26 -3.63
N THR A 12 -7.00 1.84 -4.49
CA THR A 12 -7.01 1.47 -5.92
C THR A 12 -5.71 1.85 -6.64
N LYS A 13 -5.07 2.96 -6.25
CA LYS A 13 -3.79 3.38 -6.84
C LYS A 13 -2.66 2.47 -6.37
N ASP A 14 -2.60 2.16 -5.08
CA ASP A 14 -1.55 1.32 -4.51
C ASP A 14 -1.61 -0.09 -5.10
N VAL A 15 -2.81 -0.69 -5.16
CA VAL A 15 -3.00 -2.00 -5.80
C VAL A 15 -2.61 -1.97 -7.27
N TRP A 16 -2.92 -0.89 -7.99
CA TRP A 16 -2.48 -0.74 -9.37
C TRP A 16 -0.95 -0.76 -9.46
N SER A 17 -0.27 0.04 -8.64
CA SER A 17 1.20 0.06 -8.58
C SER A 17 1.78 -1.31 -8.26
N TYR A 18 1.20 -2.05 -7.30
CA TYR A 18 1.66 -3.40 -6.98
C TYR A 18 1.45 -4.40 -8.12
N ILE A 19 0.39 -4.26 -8.92
CA ILE A 19 0.20 -5.07 -10.14
C ILE A 19 1.25 -4.67 -11.19
N SER A 20 1.51 -3.37 -11.38
CA SER A 20 2.52 -2.87 -12.32
C SER A 20 3.95 -3.30 -11.96
N LEU A 21 4.26 -3.41 -10.66
CA LEU A 21 5.53 -3.99 -10.16
C LEU A 21 5.58 -5.53 -10.26
N GLY A 22 4.46 -6.17 -10.59
CA GLY A 22 4.38 -7.62 -10.70
C GLY A 22 4.24 -8.36 -9.36
N TYR A 23 4.01 -7.65 -8.25
CA TYR A 23 3.75 -8.24 -6.93
C TYR A 23 2.44 -9.00 -6.85
N PHE A 24 1.45 -8.55 -7.62
CA PHE A 24 0.21 -9.28 -7.83
C PHE A 24 0.06 -9.67 -9.29
N LYS A 25 -0.32 -10.92 -9.51
CA LYS A 25 -0.86 -11.41 -10.77
C LYS A 25 -2.38 -11.34 -10.71
N GLN A 26 -3.01 -11.16 -11.87
CA GLN A 26 -4.45 -11.21 -11.97
C GLN A 26 -4.89 -12.55 -12.55
N MET A 27 -5.81 -13.22 -11.85
CA MET A 27 -6.45 -14.42 -12.39
C MET A 27 -7.28 -14.04 -13.60
N THR A 28 -7.05 -14.68 -14.75
CA THR A 28 -7.91 -14.53 -15.91
C THR A 28 -8.97 -15.63 -15.91
N LYS A 29 -10.23 -15.26 -16.16
CA LYS A 29 -11.23 -16.27 -16.56
C LYS A 29 -11.00 -16.60 -18.03
N GLY A 30 -11.05 -17.89 -18.37
CA GLY A 30 -10.92 -18.35 -19.76
C GLY A 30 -11.87 -17.57 -20.67
N GLY A 31 -11.32 -16.92 -21.71
CA GLY A 31 -12.06 -16.12 -22.67
C GLY A 31 -12.13 -14.61 -22.41
N GLN A 32 -11.55 -14.09 -21.32
CA GLN A 32 -11.37 -12.65 -21.17
C GLN A 32 -10.20 -12.15 -22.03
N VAL A 33 -10.51 -11.25 -22.96
CA VAL A 33 -9.51 -10.49 -23.73
C VAL A 33 -9.01 -9.37 -22.83
N GLY A 34 -7.72 -9.37 -22.47
CA GLY A 34 -7.11 -8.34 -21.64
C GLY A 34 -6.92 -7.04 -22.43
N SER A 35 -6.17 -7.09 -23.53
CA SER A 35 -5.96 -5.99 -24.46
C SER A 35 -6.35 -6.42 -25.88
N PHE A 36 -7.02 -5.52 -26.62
CA PHE A 36 -7.45 -5.78 -28.00
C PHE A 36 -6.28 -5.88 -28.99
N THR A 37 -5.11 -5.36 -28.61
CA THR A 37 -3.89 -5.35 -29.44
C THR A 37 -2.78 -6.23 -28.87
N MET A 38 -2.77 -6.51 -27.56
CA MET A 38 -1.73 -7.29 -26.89
C MET A 38 -2.32 -8.51 -26.14
N PRO A 39 -2.29 -9.72 -26.73
CA PRO A 39 -2.99 -10.90 -26.18
C PRO A 39 -2.48 -11.41 -24.82
N HIS A 40 -1.27 -11.02 -24.42
CA HIS A 40 -0.62 -11.44 -23.18
C HIS A 40 -0.77 -10.42 -22.05
N GLU A 41 -1.25 -9.21 -22.36
CA GLU A 41 -1.42 -8.13 -21.39
C GLU A 41 -2.70 -8.33 -20.59
N VAL A 42 -2.59 -8.26 -19.27
CA VAL A 42 -3.72 -8.41 -18.34
C VAL A 42 -3.83 -7.15 -17.48
N ASP A 43 -4.66 -6.22 -17.93
CA ASP A 43 -4.86 -4.93 -17.25
C ASP A 43 -5.75 -5.04 -16.01
N PRO A 44 -5.53 -4.23 -14.96
CA PRO A 44 -6.37 -4.19 -13.76
C PRO A 44 -7.70 -3.43 -14.01
N ALA A 45 -8.47 -3.88 -15.00
CA ALA A 45 -9.68 -3.21 -15.48
C ALA A 45 -10.72 -2.96 -14.38
N ASN A 46 -10.83 -3.87 -13.40
CA ASN A 46 -11.74 -3.68 -12.26
C ASN A 46 -11.31 -2.52 -11.36
N PHE A 47 -10.02 -2.38 -11.07
CA PHE A 47 -9.49 -1.27 -10.27
C PHE A 47 -9.57 0.05 -11.04
N GLY A 48 -9.35 0.05 -12.35
CA GLY A 48 -9.59 1.24 -13.20
C GLY A 48 -11.04 1.69 -13.24
N ASN A 49 -11.96 0.74 -13.39
CA ASN A 49 -13.39 1.05 -13.33
C ASN A 49 -13.80 1.57 -11.94
N CYS A 50 -13.25 0.98 -10.88
CA CYS A 50 -13.43 1.48 -9.51
C CYS A 50 -12.94 2.93 -9.38
N HIS A 51 -11.70 3.21 -9.78
CA HIS A 51 -11.07 4.52 -9.69
C HIS A 51 -11.91 5.61 -10.38
N SER A 52 -12.28 5.41 -11.64
CA SER A 52 -13.08 6.37 -12.40
C SER A 52 -14.45 6.61 -11.78
N ASN A 53 -15.11 5.56 -11.26
CA ASN A 53 -16.38 5.72 -10.57
C ASN A 53 -16.23 6.46 -9.23
N LEU A 54 -15.14 6.26 -8.48
CA LEU A 54 -14.89 7.01 -7.25
C LEU A 54 -14.68 8.50 -7.50
N LEU A 55 -13.97 8.86 -8.59
CA LEU A 55 -13.81 10.26 -8.99
C LEU A 55 -15.16 10.90 -9.33
N MET A 56 -16.00 10.22 -10.11
CA MET A 56 -17.35 10.70 -10.43
C MET A 56 -18.22 10.82 -9.18
N ALA A 57 -18.16 9.82 -8.28
CA ALA A 57 -18.90 9.85 -7.02
C ALA A 57 -18.50 11.04 -6.15
N LYS A 58 -17.19 11.29 -6.01
CA LYS A 58 -16.65 12.44 -5.26
C LYS A 58 -17.11 13.75 -5.86
N ALA A 59 -16.98 13.93 -7.17
CA ALA A 59 -17.39 15.16 -7.85
C ALA A 59 -18.88 15.46 -7.64
N ALA A 60 -19.74 14.45 -7.79
CA ALA A 60 -21.18 14.59 -7.60
C ALA A 60 -21.53 14.95 -6.14
N ILE A 61 -20.96 14.23 -5.15
CA ILE A 61 -21.22 14.48 -3.73
C ILE A 61 -20.70 15.86 -3.32
N ALA A 62 -19.48 16.22 -3.74
CA ALA A 62 -18.88 17.51 -3.44
C ALA A 62 -19.72 18.66 -4.01
N SER A 63 -20.18 18.54 -5.25
CA SER A 63 -21.03 19.55 -5.89
C SER A 63 -22.30 19.80 -5.07
N VAL A 64 -22.97 18.73 -4.62
CA VAL A 64 -24.18 18.86 -3.79
C VAL A 64 -23.86 19.50 -2.43
N SER A 65 -22.73 19.16 -1.80
CA SER A 65 -22.34 19.73 -0.51
C SER A 65 -21.99 21.22 -0.55
N THR A 66 -21.58 21.74 -1.71
CA THR A 66 -21.26 23.16 -1.89
C THR A 66 -22.49 24.02 -2.20
N ASN A 67 -23.67 23.42 -2.36
CA ASN A 67 -24.89 24.18 -2.64
C ASN A 67 -25.33 24.95 -1.38
N VAL A 68 -25.48 26.27 -1.52
CA VAL A 68 -25.92 27.16 -0.45
C VAL A 68 -27.22 27.83 -0.88
N SER A 69 -28.26 27.72 -0.07
CA SER A 69 -29.52 28.43 -0.32
C SER A 69 -29.47 29.88 0.18
N THR A 70 -30.17 30.75 -0.54
CA THR A 70 -30.16 32.20 -0.29
C THR A 70 -31.31 32.64 0.62
N PHE A 71 -31.06 33.61 1.51
CA PHE A 71 -32.03 34.22 2.43
C PHE A 71 -32.79 33.20 3.30
N LYS A 72 -34.11 33.05 3.13
CA LYS A 72 -34.94 32.15 3.95
C LYS A 72 -35.00 30.72 3.40
N ARG A 73 -34.96 30.57 2.07
CA ARG A 73 -34.89 29.34 1.27
C ARG A 73 -35.05 29.71 -0.20
N ASP A 74 -34.26 29.13 -1.10
CA ASP A 74 -34.48 29.20 -2.55
C ASP A 74 -34.77 27.80 -3.13
N VAL A 75 -35.08 27.75 -4.42
CA VAL A 75 -35.49 26.51 -5.11
C VAL A 75 -34.28 25.65 -5.49
N THR A 76 -33.05 26.17 -5.38
CA THR A 76 -31.82 25.45 -5.72
C THR A 76 -31.54 24.30 -4.75
N ASP A 77 -32.18 24.27 -3.58
CA ASP A 77 -32.20 23.12 -2.67
C ASP A 77 -32.64 21.80 -3.36
N ILE A 78 -33.39 21.87 -4.47
CA ILE A 78 -33.74 20.70 -5.30
C ILE A 78 -32.48 19.96 -5.79
N PHE A 79 -31.34 20.65 -5.90
CA PHE A 79 -30.06 20.07 -6.28
C PHE A 79 -29.61 18.93 -5.35
N ALA A 80 -30.08 18.90 -4.09
CA ALA A 80 -29.86 17.77 -3.17
C ALA A 80 -30.39 16.43 -3.70
N ARG A 81 -31.34 16.44 -4.65
CA ARG A 81 -31.80 15.20 -5.30
C ARG A 81 -30.68 14.52 -6.07
N PHE A 82 -29.68 15.25 -6.60
CA PHE A 82 -28.57 14.65 -7.35
C PHE A 82 -27.56 13.89 -6.48
N THR A 83 -27.72 13.85 -5.15
CA THR A 83 -26.92 12.98 -4.27
C THR A 83 -26.95 11.52 -4.74
N TRP A 84 -28.06 11.05 -5.33
CA TRP A 84 -28.15 9.68 -5.81
C TRP A 84 -27.08 9.33 -6.86
N LEU A 85 -26.65 10.28 -7.71
CA LEU A 85 -25.59 10.01 -8.70
C LEU A 85 -24.29 9.62 -8.01
N GLY A 86 -23.94 10.37 -6.96
CA GLY A 86 -22.78 10.08 -6.13
C GLY A 86 -22.86 8.69 -5.50
N LEU A 87 -24.03 8.36 -4.93
CA LEU A 87 -24.28 7.06 -4.31
C LEU A 87 -24.19 5.91 -5.31
N THR A 88 -24.75 6.06 -6.51
CA THR A 88 -24.75 5.03 -7.56
C THR A 88 -23.33 4.76 -8.04
N HIS A 89 -22.53 5.80 -8.32
CA HIS A 89 -21.14 5.63 -8.71
C HIS A 89 -20.31 4.98 -7.59
N SER A 90 -20.51 5.39 -6.33
CA SER A 90 -19.90 4.72 -5.18
C SER A 90 -20.23 3.23 -5.13
N LEU A 91 -21.50 2.85 -5.31
CA LEU A 91 -21.90 1.44 -5.28
C LEU A 91 -21.27 0.61 -6.40
N VAL A 92 -21.18 1.18 -7.62
CA VAL A 92 -20.50 0.51 -8.74
C VAL A 92 -19.02 0.33 -8.42
N ALA A 93 -18.36 1.37 -7.90
CA ALA A 93 -16.97 1.28 -7.48
C ALA A 93 -16.74 0.17 -6.46
N TYR A 94 -17.59 0.07 -5.43
CA TYR A 94 -17.45 -0.96 -4.38
C TYR A 94 -17.62 -2.37 -4.93
N LYS A 95 -18.56 -2.58 -5.86
CA LYS A 95 -18.71 -3.88 -6.52
C LYS A 95 -17.48 -4.24 -7.35
N LYS A 96 -16.89 -3.27 -8.03
CA LYS A 96 -15.69 -3.46 -8.86
C LYS A 96 -14.43 -3.68 -8.02
N SER A 97 -14.25 -2.96 -6.91
CA SER A 97 -13.14 -3.20 -5.99
C SER A 97 -13.22 -4.61 -5.38
N LEU A 98 -14.38 -5.03 -4.89
CA LEU A 98 -14.58 -6.38 -4.37
C LEU A 98 -14.31 -7.46 -5.42
N HIS A 99 -14.72 -7.23 -6.66
CA HIS A 99 -14.42 -8.17 -7.74
C HIS A 99 -12.91 -8.19 -8.08
N GLY A 100 -12.26 -7.03 -8.12
CA GLY A 100 -10.82 -6.91 -8.35
C GLY A 100 -10.00 -7.62 -7.27
N ILE A 101 -10.33 -7.41 -5.99
CA ILE A 101 -9.65 -8.06 -4.85
C ILE A 101 -9.70 -9.58 -4.96
N LYS A 102 -10.86 -10.15 -5.36
CA LYS A 102 -11.01 -11.60 -5.54
C LYS A 102 -10.15 -12.19 -6.67
N MET A 103 -9.64 -11.35 -7.56
CA MET A 103 -8.86 -11.75 -8.73
C MET A 103 -7.36 -11.59 -8.49
N LEU A 104 -6.94 -10.99 -7.38
CA LEU A 104 -5.53 -10.81 -7.03
C LEU A 104 -4.92 -12.13 -6.56
N GLN A 105 -3.74 -12.45 -7.08
CA GLN A 105 -2.90 -13.54 -6.63
C GLN A 105 -1.51 -13.00 -6.30
N VAL A 106 -1.01 -13.28 -5.10
CA VAL A 106 0.33 -12.87 -4.68
C VAL A 106 1.38 -13.58 -5.53
N ASN A 107 2.38 -12.83 -5.98
CA ASN A 107 3.54 -13.35 -6.69
C ASN A 107 4.75 -13.43 -5.74
N GLU A 108 4.79 -14.48 -4.93
CA GLU A 108 5.81 -14.67 -3.89
C GLU A 108 7.24 -14.70 -4.44
N SER A 109 7.45 -15.25 -5.65
CA SER A 109 8.76 -15.27 -6.31
C SER A 109 9.28 -13.86 -6.58
N GLN A 110 8.44 -13.00 -7.17
CA GLN A 110 8.83 -11.63 -7.49
C GLN A 110 9.13 -10.82 -6.22
N LEU A 111 8.30 -10.99 -5.18
CA LEU A 111 8.52 -10.32 -3.88
C LEU A 111 9.84 -10.76 -3.25
N SER A 112 10.13 -12.07 -3.27
CA SER A 112 11.38 -12.62 -2.72
C SER A 112 12.59 -12.11 -3.51
N GLU A 113 12.55 -12.19 -4.83
CA GLU A 113 13.63 -11.70 -5.70
C GLU A 113 13.91 -10.20 -5.52
N GLU A 114 12.87 -9.39 -5.29
CA GLU A 114 13.05 -7.97 -5.02
C GLU A 114 13.66 -7.71 -3.65
N LEU A 115 13.27 -8.46 -2.62
CA LEU A 115 13.91 -8.38 -1.30
C LEU A 115 15.37 -8.85 -1.33
N GLU A 116 15.71 -9.86 -2.13
CA GLU A 116 17.10 -10.32 -2.30
C GLU A 116 18.01 -9.26 -2.94
N LYS A 117 17.45 -8.38 -3.76
CA LYS A 117 18.20 -7.29 -4.44
C LYS A 117 18.34 -6.04 -3.59
N ASN A 118 17.53 -5.88 -2.55
CA ASN A 118 17.42 -4.64 -1.78
C ASN A 118 17.95 -4.79 -0.34
N TRP A 119 19.23 -5.13 -0.19
CA TRP A 119 19.87 -5.23 1.13
C TRP A 119 19.99 -3.89 1.87
N VAL A 120 19.93 -2.79 1.12
CA VAL A 120 19.99 -1.41 1.65
C VAL A 120 18.92 -1.14 2.71
N VAL A 121 17.80 -1.88 2.73
CA VAL A 121 16.74 -1.71 3.73
C VAL A 121 17.20 -2.00 5.17
N LEU A 122 18.26 -2.79 5.34
CA LEU A 122 18.86 -3.06 6.65
C LEU A 122 19.70 -1.90 7.18
N ALA A 123 19.96 -0.86 6.37
CA ALA A 123 20.78 0.26 6.79
C ALA A 123 20.22 0.95 8.06
N GLU A 124 18.91 1.14 8.14
CA GLU A 124 18.27 1.80 9.28
C GLU A 124 18.47 1.03 10.60
N THR A 125 18.37 -0.30 10.57
CA THR A 125 18.56 -1.13 11.78
C THR A 125 20.01 -1.10 12.25
N ILE A 126 20.96 -1.15 11.31
CA ILE A 126 22.40 -1.03 11.61
C ILE A 126 22.70 0.34 12.22
N GLN A 127 22.17 1.41 11.62
CA GLN A 127 22.32 2.76 12.14
C GLN A 127 21.73 2.90 13.55
N THR A 128 20.58 2.25 13.80
CA THR A 128 19.92 2.26 15.10
C THR A 128 20.78 1.56 16.15
N ALA A 129 21.34 0.39 15.83
CA ALA A 129 22.27 -0.32 16.71
C ALA A 129 23.51 0.54 17.01
N MET A 130 24.11 1.19 16.00
CA MET A 130 25.23 2.10 16.19
C MET A 130 24.92 3.25 17.16
N ARG A 131 23.69 3.81 17.10
CA ARG A 131 23.24 4.84 18.04
C ARG A 131 23.11 4.31 19.47
N ILE A 132 22.60 3.10 19.66
CA ILE A 132 22.43 2.46 20.97
C ILE A 132 23.78 2.30 21.67
N TYR A 133 24.81 1.87 20.94
CA TYR A 133 26.16 1.65 21.47
C TYR A 133 27.08 2.88 21.35
N ALA A 134 26.52 4.06 21.03
CA ALA A 134 27.25 5.33 20.95
C ALA A 134 28.46 5.33 19.99
N VAL A 135 28.37 4.57 18.88
CA VAL A 135 29.36 4.62 17.80
C VAL A 135 29.37 6.04 17.21
N PRO A 136 30.54 6.67 16.98
CA PRO A 136 30.62 8.02 16.44
C PRO A 136 30.07 8.12 15.01
N GLU A 137 29.45 9.25 14.70
CA GLU A 137 28.99 9.64 13.35
C GLU A 137 28.19 8.56 12.56
N PRO A 138 27.19 7.90 13.16
CA PRO A 138 26.58 6.69 12.59
C PRO A 138 25.86 6.93 11.26
N TYR A 139 25.40 8.15 11.01
CA TYR A 139 24.79 8.52 9.73
C TYR A 139 25.83 8.62 8.60
N GLU A 140 26.98 9.26 8.85
CA GLU A 140 28.00 9.46 7.80
C GLU A 140 28.68 8.13 7.46
N THR A 141 28.98 7.29 8.46
CA THR A 141 29.54 5.94 8.21
C THR A 141 28.59 5.07 7.40
N LEU A 142 27.27 5.14 7.65
CA LEU A 142 26.27 4.39 6.88
C LEU A 142 26.09 4.96 5.47
N LYS A 143 26.11 6.28 5.33
CA LYS A 143 25.97 6.96 4.04
C LYS A 143 27.08 6.56 3.06
N GLU A 144 28.30 6.34 3.56
CA GLU A 144 29.39 5.79 2.75
C GLU A 144 29.09 4.37 2.25
N LEU A 145 28.53 3.50 3.11
CA LEU A 145 28.13 2.14 2.72
C LEU A 145 27.01 2.15 1.66
N THR A 146 26.03 3.05 1.81
CA THR A 146 24.86 3.10 0.91
C THR A 146 25.09 3.86 -0.40
N ARG A 147 26.30 4.41 -0.63
CA ARG A 147 26.67 5.08 -1.88
C ARG A 147 27.11 4.05 -2.94
N GLY A 148 26.21 3.17 -3.34
CA GLY A 148 26.47 2.16 -4.37
C GLY A 148 25.49 1.00 -4.30
N ASP A 149 25.75 -0.04 -5.10
CA ASP A 149 25.04 -1.30 -5.00
C ASP A 149 25.43 -1.99 -3.68
N VAL A 150 24.45 -2.16 -2.80
CA VAL A 150 24.64 -2.79 -1.50
C VAL A 150 24.17 -4.24 -1.60
N ASP A 151 25.11 -5.17 -1.48
CA ASP A 151 24.85 -6.61 -1.41
C ASP A 151 25.06 -7.16 0.02
N LYS A 152 24.78 -8.45 0.18
CA LYS A 152 24.91 -9.16 1.46
C LYS A 152 26.33 -9.11 1.99
N GLU A 153 27.30 -9.28 1.10
CA GLU A 153 28.73 -9.34 1.40
C GLU A 153 29.21 -7.99 1.94
N SER A 154 28.81 -6.89 1.29
CA SER A 154 29.16 -5.53 1.69
C SER A 154 28.60 -5.17 3.07
N ILE A 155 27.32 -5.52 3.34
CA ILE A 155 26.73 -5.33 4.67
C ILE A 155 27.43 -6.19 5.72
N SER A 156 27.70 -7.45 5.41
CA SER A 156 28.35 -8.36 6.35
C SER A 156 29.76 -7.90 6.71
N PHE A 157 30.51 -7.41 5.72
CA PHE A 157 31.84 -6.83 5.92
C PHE A 157 31.76 -5.57 6.77
N PHE A 158 30.79 -4.69 6.50
CA PHE A 158 30.57 -3.48 7.28
C PHE A 158 30.31 -3.78 8.75
N ILE A 159 29.35 -4.68 9.05
CA ILE A 159 28.97 -5.04 10.43
C ILE A 159 30.16 -5.59 11.22
N ARG A 160 31.01 -6.42 10.60
CA ARG A 160 32.20 -7.00 11.27
C ARG A 160 33.22 -5.95 11.71
N ASN A 161 33.34 -4.87 10.95
CA ASN A 161 34.29 -3.78 11.21
C ASN A 161 33.76 -2.71 12.17
N LEU A 162 32.49 -2.78 12.57
CA LEU A 162 31.93 -1.85 13.55
C LEU A 162 32.46 -2.12 14.97
N ASP A 163 32.61 -1.06 15.75
CA ASP A 163 32.92 -1.14 17.17
C ASP A 163 31.63 -1.40 17.97
N LEU A 164 31.13 -2.64 17.85
CA LEU A 164 29.94 -3.14 18.53
C LEU A 164 30.28 -4.40 19.35
N PRO A 165 29.52 -4.71 20.40
CA PRO A 165 29.63 -6.00 21.08
C PRO A 165 29.41 -7.16 20.12
N GLU A 166 30.14 -8.26 20.31
CA GLU A 166 30.07 -9.42 19.42
C GLU A 166 28.66 -10.04 19.34
N GLU A 167 27.89 -10.00 20.44
CA GLU A 167 26.50 -10.44 20.46
C GLU A 167 25.63 -9.61 19.50
N GLU A 168 25.80 -8.29 19.49
CA GLU A 168 25.06 -7.39 18.59
C GLU A 168 25.47 -7.60 17.13
N LYS A 169 26.77 -7.78 16.87
CA LYS A 169 27.26 -8.09 15.52
C LYS A 169 26.64 -9.38 14.99
N LEU A 170 26.55 -10.43 15.81
CA LEU A 170 25.92 -11.69 15.43
C LEU A 170 24.42 -11.50 15.15
N ASN A 171 23.71 -10.72 15.97
CA ASN A 171 22.31 -10.38 15.72
C ASN A 171 22.12 -9.68 14.37
N LEU A 172 22.91 -8.64 14.10
CA LEU A 172 22.85 -7.90 12.84
C LEU A 172 23.22 -8.77 11.62
N LEU A 173 24.21 -9.67 11.75
CA LEU A 173 24.62 -10.59 10.67
C LEU A 173 23.57 -11.65 10.35
N ASN A 174 22.68 -11.97 11.30
CA ASN A 174 21.57 -12.89 11.09
C ASN A 174 20.36 -12.22 10.44
N LEU A 175 20.31 -10.89 10.34
CA LEU A 175 19.22 -10.17 9.70
C LEU A 175 19.28 -10.34 8.18
N ILE A 176 18.12 -10.63 7.60
CA ILE A 176 17.91 -10.66 6.15
C ILE A 176 16.69 -9.78 5.81
N PRO A 177 16.62 -9.17 4.62
CA PRO A 177 15.47 -8.34 4.23
C PRO A 177 14.11 -9.04 4.42
N HIS A 178 14.07 -10.35 4.17
CA HIS A 178 12.87 -11.19 4.32
C HIS A 178 12.36 -11.29 5.77
N SER A 179 13.26 -11.28 6.75
CA SER A 179 12.90 -11.39 8.17
C SER A 179 12.79 -10.03 8.85
N TYR A 180 13.25 -8.96 8.20
CA TYR A 180 13.19 -7.60 8.71
C TYR A 180 11.82 -6.95 8.43
N THR A 181 10.77 -7.55 8.99
CA THR A 181 9.38 -7.09 8.84
C THR A 181 8.79 -6.50 10.12
N GLY A 182 9.54 -6.51 11.23
CA GLY A 182 9.10 -5.99 12.52
C GLY A 182 7.79 -6.65 12.98
N GLU A 183 6.85 -5.83 13.46
CA GLU A 183 5.54 -6.28 13.93
C GLU A 183 4.49 -6.44 12.81
N ALA A 184 4.88 -6.31 11.53
CA ALA A 184 3.92 -6.27 10.42
C ALA A 184 2.99 -7.50 10.38
N GLY A 185 3.55 -8.70 10.58
CA GLY A 185 2.77 -9.94 10.62
C GLY A 185 1.79 -10.00 11.80
N ASN A 186 2.25 -9.60 12.99
CA ASN A 186 1.44 -9.60 14.20
C ASN A 186 0.29 -8.59 14.12
N LEU A 187 0.56 -7.40 13.59
CA LEU A 187 -0.45 -6.36 13.38
C LEU A 187 -1.48 -6.75 12.31
N ALA A 188 -1.06 -7.44 11.25
CA ALA A 188 -1.97 -7.92 10.21
C ALA A 188 -2.96 -8.97 10.76
N ILE A 189 -2.49 -9.87 11.63
CA ILE A 189 -3.33 -10.92 12.24
C ILE A 189 -4.27 -10.33 13.31
N SER A 190 -3.79 -9.38 14.12
CA SER A 190 -4.55 -8.77 15.22
C SER A 190 -5.50 -7.66 14.81
N ILE A 191 -5.68 -7.43 13.49
CA ILE A 191 -6.49 -6.31 12.99
C ILE A 191 -7.94 -6.35 13.46
N ASP A 192 -8.54 -7.53 13.58
CA ASP A 192 -9.92 -7.69 14.06
C ASP A 192 -10.06 -7.33 15.55
N GLU A 193 -9.04 -7.57 16.36
CA GLU A 193 -9.02 -7.16 17.77
C GLU A 193 -8.91 -5.64 17.88
N ALA A 194 -8.01 -5.04 17.07
CA ALA A 194 -7.88 -3.60 16.98
C ALA A 194 -9.18 -2.93 16.52
N LEU A 195 -9.85 -3.49 15.50
CA LEU A 195 -11.14 -3.00 15.01
C LEU A 195 -12.30 -3.28 15.98
N GLY A 196 -12.29 -4.40 16.69
CA GLY A 196 -13.29 -4.76 17.69
C GLY A 196 -13.29 -3.86 18.93
N SER A 197 -12.11 -3.31 19.27
CA SER A 197 -11.97 -2.28 20.31
C SER A 197 -12.63 -0.95 19.91
N LEU A 198 -12.74 -0.69 18.61
CA LEU A 198 -13.52 0.41 18.03
C LEU A 198 -14.98 -0.03 17.97
N SER A 199 -15.70 0.19 19.07
CA SER A 199 -17.11 -0.16 19.34
C SER A 199 -18.19 0.10 18.25
N VAL A 200 -17.83 0.64 17.10
CA VAL A 200 -18.70 1.06 15.99
C VAL A 200 -18.83 -0.01 14.88
N PHE A 201 -17.92 -0.99 14.79
CA PHE A 201 -17.88 -1.97 13.68
C PHE A 201 -18.42 -3.37 13.98
N LYS A 202 -19.19 -3.55 15.07
CA LYS A 202 -19.96 -4.79 15.27
C LYS A 202 -21.11 -4.85 14.25
N ILE A 203 -20.82 -5.36 13.06
CA ILE A 203 -21.86 -5.80 12.12
C ILE A 203 -22.57 -6.98 12.78
N LYS A 204 -23.84 -6.81 13.13
CA LYS A 204 -24.72 -7.90 13.58
C LYS A 204 -25.06 -8.83 12.43
#